data_AF-A0AAW5FA32-F1
#
_entry.id   AF-A0AAW5FA32-F1
#
_cell.length_a   1.000
_cell.length_b   1.000
_cell.length_c   1.000
_cell.angle_alpha   90.00
_cell.angle_beta   90.00
_cell.angle_gamma   90.00
#
_symmetry.space_group_name_H-M   'P 1'
#
loop_
_entity.id
_entity.type
_entity.pdbx_description
1 polymer ?
#
loop_
_entity_poly.entity_id
_entity_poly.type
_entity_poly.pdbx_seq_one_letter_code
_entity_poly.pdbx_strand_id
1 'polypeptide(L)'
;MTIKNKSKTELALMGAIFLEDIDKCRQRVKIGDAFNVADNAWKCEKGNGVRPVMRGRVTAKYPHFVILDCGTSITYVQIIQYRRKRGRNKFVD
;
A
#
# COMPACT_ATOMS: atom_id res chain seq x y z
N MET A 1 -9.85 -34.35 9.95
CA MET A 1 -9.10 -33.31 9.21
C MET A 1 -8.45 -32.38 10.23
N THR A 2 -7.14 -32.50 10.43
CA THR A 2 -6.39 -31.65 11.38
C THR A 2 -6.14 -30.31 10.70
N ILE A 3 -6.86 -29.26 11.10
CA ILE A 3 -6.60 -27.90 10.62
C ILE A 3 -5.26 -27.49 11.23
N LYS A 4 -4.16 -27.61 10.47
CA LYS A 4 -2.89 -26.99 10.84
C LYS A 4 -3.10 -25.48 10.86
N ASN A 5 -3.05 -24.87 12.03
CA ASN A 5 -3.01 -23.42 12.16
C ASN A 5 -1.74 -22.93 11.45
N LYS A 6 -1.91 -22.23 10.33
CA LYS A 6 -0.80 -21.60 9.61
C LYS A 6 -0.16 -20.55 10.51
N SER A 7 1.16 -20.51 10.51
CA SER A 7 1.93 -19.50 11.24
C SER A 7 1.66 -18.10 10.68
N LYS A 8 1.88 -17.06 11.50
CA LYS A 8 1.74 -15.65 11.10
C LYS A 8 2.60 -15.33 9.86
N THR A 9 3.76 -15.96 9.75
CA THR A 9 4.71 -15.82 8.64
C THR A 9 4.15 -16.42 7.35
N GLU A 10 3.55 -17.61 7.41
CA GLU A 10 2.88 -18.23 6.25
C GLU A 10 1.67 -17.40 5.78
N LEU A 11 0.89 -16.87 6.72
CA LEU A 11 -0.23 -15.99 6.39
C LEU A 11 0.25 -14.67 5.75
N ALA A 12 1.33 -14.08 6.25
CA ALA A 12 1.92 -12.87 5.67
C ALA A 12 2.44 -13.10 4.24
N LEU A 13 3.08 -14.25 3.99
CA LEU A 13 3.50 -14.69 2.65
C LEU A 13 2.32 -14.91 1.71
N MET A 14 1.18 -15.39 2.22
CA MET A 14 -0.08 -15.50 1.49
C MET A 14 -0.80 -14.16 1.28
N GLY A 15 -0.21 -13.04 1.72
CA GLY A 15 -0.76 -11.70 1.50
C GLY A 15 -1.63 -11.16 2.63
N ALA A 16 -1.72 -11.86 3.77
CA ALA A 16 -2.41 -11.33 4.95
C ALA A 16 -1.70 -10.07 5.46
N ILE A 17 -2.49 -9.09 5.87
CA ILE A 17 -2.02 -7.83 6.48
C ILE A 17 -2.67 -7.75 7.85
N PHE A 18 -1.84 -7.64 8.88
CA PHE A 18 -2.30 -7.58 10.26
C PHE A 18 -2.43 -6.13 10.72
N LEU A 19 -3.22 -5.89 11.78
CA LEU A 19 -3.38 -4.55 12.34
C LEU A 19 -2.04 -3.93 12.77
N GLU A 20 -1.15 -4.74 13.33
CA GLU A 20 0.20 -4.32 13.70
C GLU A 20 1.02 -3.80 12.51
N ASP A 21 0.84 -4.38 11.32
CA ASP A 21 1.52 -3.93 10.10
C ASP A 21 1.01 -2.55 9.67
N ILE A 22 -0.29 -2.32 9.84
CA ILE A 22 -0.94 -1.04 9.55
C ILE A 22 -0.42 0.03 10.51
N ASP A 23 -0.33 -0.27 11.81
CA ASP A 23 0.19 0.65 12.81
C ASP A 23 1.66 1.02 12.56
N LYS A 24 2.51 0.02 12.28
CA LYS A 24 3.91 0.25 11.91
C LYS A 24 4.02 1.08 10.62
N CYS A 25 3.15 0.82 9.63
CA CYS A 25 3.12 1.59 8.39
C CYS A 25 2.71 3.05 8.66
N ARG A 26 1.67 3.25 9.46
CA ARG A 26 1.17 4.59 9.86
C ARG A 26 2.22 5.41 10.59
N GLN A 27 3.00 4.80 11.47
CA GLN A 27 4.10 5.47 12.18
C GLN A 27 5.25 5.84 11.23
N ARG A 28 5.58 4.99 10.25
CA ARG A 28 6.69 5.20 9.31
C ARG A 28 6.40 6.20 8.20
N VAL A 29 5.14 6.30 7.74
CA VAL A 29 4.76 7.25 6.67
C VAL A 29 4.85 8.68 7.18
N LYS A 30 5.53 9.55 6.44
CA LYS A 30 5.70 10.98 6.77
C LYS A 30 5.06 11.87 5.71
N ILE A 31 4.70 13.08 6.11
CA ILE A 31 4.34 14.15 5.17
C ILE A 31 5.56 14.40 4.27
N GLY A 32 5.33 14.52 2.96
CA GLY A 32 6.36 14.61 1.93
C GLY A 32 6.79 13.27 1.31
N ASP A 33 6.43 12.12 1.89
CA ASP A 33 6.74 10.82 1.29
C ASP A 33 6.08 10.70 -0.09
N ALA A 34 6.84 10.19 -1.07
CA ALA A 34 6.34 10.04 -2.43
C ALA A 34 5.84 8.62 -2.71
N PHE A 35 4.64 8.53 -3.27
CA PHE A 35 4.03 7.29 -3.71
C PHE A 35 3.64 7.37 -5.19
N ASN A 36 3.77 6.22 -5.85
CA ASN A 36 3.28 6.03 -7.20
C ASN A 36 1.86 5.48 -7.12
N VAL A 37 0.89 6.29 -7.52
CA VAL A 37 -0.53 5.94 -7.56
C VAL A 37 -1.00 5.84 -8.99
N ALA A 38 -2.09 5.13 -9.22
CA ALA A 38 -2.67 5.11 -10.55
C ALA A 38 -3.17 6.51 -10.94
N ASP A 39 -2.93 6.91 -12.18
CA ASP A 39 -3.48 8.14 -12.70
C ASP A 39 -5.00 8.00 -12.88
N ASN A 40 -5.74 9.04 -12.51
CA ASN A 40 -7.18 9.12 -12.69
C ASN A 40 -7.56 9.21 -14.18
N ALA A 41 -6.66 9.74 -15.03
CA ALA A 41 -6.85 9.79 -16.48
C ALA A 41 -7.09 8.40 -17.11
N TRP A 42 -6.61 7.32 -16.46
CA TRP A 42 -6.86 5.95 -16.89
C TRP A 42 -8.33 5.55 -16.92
N LYS A 43 -9.18 6.14 -16.08
CA LYS A 43 -10.61 5.81 -16.06
C LYS A 43 -11.35 6.36 -17.29
N CYS A 44 -10.77 7.34 -17.98
CA CYS A 44 -11.40 8.06 -19.06
C CYS A 44 -11.02 7.51 -20.45
N GLU A 45 -9.85 6.89 -20.59
CA GLU A 45 -9.38 6.37 -21.88
C GLU A 45 -9.27 4.84 -21.86
N LYS A 46 -9.92 4.19 -22.84
CA LYS A 46 -9.72 2.76 -23.15
C LYS A 46 -8.26 2.55 -23.60
N GLY A 47 -7.33 2.46 -22.65
CA GLY A 47 -5.90 2.33 -22.92
C GLY A 47 -5.39 0.88 -22.94
N ASN A 48 -4.30 0.66 -23.67
CA ASN A 48 -3.65 -0.60 -24.09
C ASN A 48 -3.10 -1.51 -22.95
N GLY A 49 -3.87 -1.76 -21.89
CA GLY A 49 -3.54 -2.72 -20.84
C GLY A 49 -2.52 -2.25 -19.79
N VAL A 50 -1.78 -1.16 -20.01
CA VAL A 50 -0.82 -0.61 -19.04
C VAL A 50 -1.42 0.61 -18.31
N ARG A 51 -1.74 0.43 -17.02
CA ARG A 51 -2.29 1.48 -16.17
C ARG A 51 -1.24 2.59 -15.93
N PRO A 52 -1.46 3.84 -16.37
CA PRO A 52 -0.56 4.96 -16.11
C PRO A 52 -0.50 5.25 -14.61
N VAL A 53 0.68 5.71 -14.20
CA VAL A 53 1.04 5.90 -12.81
C VAL A 53 1.51 7.33 -12.63
N MET A 54 0.92 8.03 -11.66
CA MET A 54 1.33 9.36 -11.23
C MET A 54 2.09 9.28 -9.91
N ARG A 55 3.06 10.17 -9.73
CA ARG A 55 3.79 10.31 -8.47
C ARG A 55 3.16 11.43 -7.64
N GLY A 56 2.61 11.08 -6.47
CA GLY A 56 2.07 12.05 -5.51
C GLY A 56 2.84 12.04 -4.20
N ARG A 57 2.92 13.18 -3.51
CA ARG A 57 3.53 13.33 -2.19
C ARG A 57 2.48 13.45 -1.11
N VAL A 58 2.72 12.83 0.04
CA VAL A 58 1.82 12.91 1.19
C VAL A 58 1.70 14.36 1.68
N THR A 59 0.48 14.90 1.65
CA THR A 59 0.16 16.24 2.15
C THR A 59 -0.55 16.19 3.49
N ALA A 60 -1.38 15.17 3.73
CA ALA A 60 -2.10 14.99 4.99
C ALA A 60 -2.20 13.52 5.39
N LYS A 61 -2.23 13.27 6.71
CA LYS A 61 -2.37 11.93 7.29
C LYS A 61 -3.70 11.82 8.04
N TYR A 62 -4.41 10.73 7.77
CA TYR A 62 -5.64 10.35 8.45
C TYR A 62 -5.48 8.96 9.10
N PRO A 63 -6.43 8.53 9.96
CA PRO A 63 -6.32 7.26 10.66
C PRO A 63 -6.16 6.03 9.76
N HIS A 64 -6.77 6.03 8.57
CA HIS A 64 -6.80 4.86 7.67
C HIS A 64 -6.13 5.08 6.31
N PHE A 65 -5.85 6.34 5.95
CA PHE A 65 -5.28 6.72 4.66
C PHE A 65 -4.47 8.00 4.75
N VAL A 66 -3.79 8.33 3.66
CA VAL A 66 -3.11 9.62 3.47
C VAL A 66 -3.59 10.27 2.18
N ILE A 67 -3.63 11.60 2.16
CA ILE A 67 -3.92 12.40 0.96
C ILE A 67 -2.59 12.75 0.30
N LEU A 68 -2.59 12.71 -1.03
CA LEU A 68 -1.48 13.13 -1.87
C LEU A 68 -1.79 14.48 -2.54
N ASP A 69 -0.75 15.25 -2.84
CA ASP A 69 -0.82 16.51 -3.59
C ASP A 69 -1.49 16.37 -4.98
N CYS A 70 -1.40 15.18 -5.58
CA CYS A 70 -2.05 14.85 -6.85
C CYS A 70 -3.57 14.63 -6.78
N GLY A 71 -4.23 15.09 -5.71
CA GLY A 71 -5.68 14.97 -5.53
C GLY A 71 -6.19 13.55 -5.29
N THR A 72 -5.30 12.60 -4.97
CA THR A 72 -5.62 11.19 -4.74
C THR A 72 -5.33 10.80 -3.30
N SER A 73 -5.98 9.75 -2.80
CA SER A 73 -5.71 9.16 -1.50
C SER A 73 -5.15 7.75 -1.63
N ILE A 74 -4.36 7.32 -0.64
CA ILE A 74 -3.83 5.96 -0.56
C ILE A 74 -3.96 5.42 0.86
N THR A 75 -4.42 4.17 0.99
CA THR A 75 -4.57 3.53 2.30
C THR A 75 -3.26 2.93 2.78
N TYR A 76 -3.09 2.78 4.10
CA TYR A 76 -1.90 2.11 4.64
C TYR A 76 -1.77 0.66 4.15
N VAL A 77 -2.89 -0.02 3.89
CA VAL A 77 -2.95 -1.36 3.30
C VAL A 77 -2.35 -1.36 1.89
N GLN A 78 -2.74 -0.41 1.04
CA GLN A 78 -2.18 -0.26 -0.32
C GLN A 78 -0.68 0.04 -0.28
N ILE A 79 -0.22 0.87 0.67
CA ILE A 79 1.22 1.15 0.85
C ILE A 79 1.98 -0.13 1.22
N ILE A 80 1.44 -0.96 2.12
CA ILE A 80 2.04 -2.24 2.51
C ILE A 80 2.12 -3.18 1.31
N GLN A 81 1.01 -3.36 0.58
CA GLN A 81 0.98 -4.20 -0.62
C GLN A 81 1.98 -3.72 -1.69
N TYR A 82 2.06 -2.41 -1.91
CA TYR A 82 3.00 -1.83 -2.85
C TYR A 82 4.46 -2.12 -2.49
N ARG A 83 4.81 -2.00 -1.20
CA ARG A 83 6.16 -2.30 -0.70
C ARG A 83 6.51 -3.78 -0.86
N ARG A 84 5.56 -4.68 -0.57
CA ARG A 84 5.72 -6.13 -0.76
C ARG A 84 5.95 -6.49 -2.22
N LYS A 85 5.16 -5.94 -3.16
CA LYS A 85 5.31 -6.19 -4.61
C LYS A 85 6.65 -5.73 -5.18
N ARG A 86 7.27 -4.69 -4.62
CA ARG A 86 8.57 -4.17 -5.06
C ARG A 86 9.79 -4.86 -4.42
N GLY A 87 9.61 -5.97 -3.69
CA GLY A 87 10.71 -6.73 -3.09
C GLY A 87 11.43 -6.02 -1.95
N ARG A 88 10.93 -4.87 -1.45
CA ARG A 88 11.44 -4.21 -0.24
C ARG A 88 10.72 -4.79 0.99
N ASN A 89 10.90 -6.08 1.23
CA ASN A 89 10.51 -6.74 2.48
C ASN A 89 11.37 -6.20 3.65
N LYS A 90 11.00 -5.04 4.18
CA LYS A 90 11.53 -4.48 5.46
C LYS A 90 10.52 -4.60 6.62
N PHE A 91 9.62 -5.59 6.55
CA PHE A 91 8.57 -5.82 7.56
C PHE A 91 8.25 -7.32 7.74
N VAL A 92 9.24 -8.18 7.56
CA VAL A 92 9.19 -9.53 8.12
C VAL A 92 10.37 -9.56 9.10
N ASP A 93 10.07 -9.36 10.38
CA ASP A 93 10.85 -9.96 11.47
C ASP A 93 10.12 -11.26 11.82
#